data_AF-A0A075JR92-F1
#
_entry.id   AF-A0A075JR92-F1
#
_cell.length_a   1.000
_cell.length_b   1.000
_cell.length_c   1.000
_cell.angle_alpha   90.00
_cell.angle_beta   90.00
_cell.angle_gamma   90.00
#
_symmetry.space_group_name_H-M   'P 1'
#
loop_
_entity.id
_entity.type
_entity.pdbx_description
1 polymer ?
#
loop_
_entity_poly.entity_id
_entity_poly.type
_entity_poly.pdbx_seq_one_letter_code
_entity_poly.pdbx_strand_id
1 'polypeptide(L)'
;MTLSYTNFRGEAYYLHSSATKKGNLTYHFSKKVKDNAIDQLPKGYEIYENPNGKVYLRKEQKQIVSDQEIKTIKKGLEYYSPIKDIKLDVKKEYIYIYYANKELGEVLPFMDSHTQDKYKQYETELRLVLIDEDERCFVMERFCFLGGVDDWIDLEDSTDIEALLAKYAPHIGQETLFEFG
;
A
#
# COMPACT_ATOMS: atom_id res chain seq x y z
N MET A 1 11.09 -21.53 -19.68
CA MET A 1 11.08 -20.07 -19.42
C MET A 1 10.74 -19.89 -17.95
N THR A 2 10.91 -18.72 -17.33
CA THR A 2 10.57 -18.51 -15.92
C THR A 2 9.66 -17.30 -15.82
N LEU A 3 8.61 -17.38 -15.01
CA LEU A 3 7.71 -16.25 -14.82
C LEU A 3 8.47 -15.15 -14.08
N SER A 4 8.63 -14.00 -14.74
CA SER A 4 9.28 -12.83 -14.19
C SER A 4 8.34 -11.63 -14.16
N TYR A 5 8.52 -10.79 -13.15
CA TYR A 5 7.83 -9.51 -13.01
C TYR A 5 8.87 -8.42 -12.68
N THR A 6 8.80 -7.29 -13.38
CA THR A 6 9.67 -6.14 -13.13
C THR A 6 8.87 -5.08 -12.37
N ASN A 7 9.35 -4.74 -11.18
CA ASN A 7 8.68 -3.77 -10.31
C ASN A 7 8.85 -2.32 -10.82
N PHE A 8 8.19 -1.34 -10.20
CA PHE A 8 8.30 0.09 -10.58
C PHE A 8 9.72 0.63 -10.44
N ARG A 9 10.58 -0.03 -9.64
CA ARG A 9 12.00 0.29 -9.48
C ARG A 9 12.89 -0.37 -10.56
N GLY A 10 12.32 -1.07 -11.54
CA GLY A 10 13.08 -1.76 -12.58
C GLY A 10 13.81 -3.03 -12.11
N GLU A 11 13.45 -3.57 -10.95
CA GLU A 11 14.01 -4.80 -10.41
C GLU A 11 13.19 -6.00 -10.85
N ALA A 12 13.86 -7.01 -11.42
CA ALA A 12 13.22 -8.25 -11.82
C ALA A 12 13.06 -9.21 -10.62
N TYR A 13 11.87 -9.80 -10.51
CA TYR A 13 11.52 -10.84 -9.57
C TYR A 13 11.03 -12.06 -10.34
N TYR A 14 11.36 -13.25 -9.85
CA TYR A 14 11.00 -14.53 -10.44
C TYR A 14 10.14 -15.33 -9.47
N LEU A 15 9.11 -16.02 -9.99
CA LEU A 15 8.20 -16.82 -9.15
C LEU A 15 8.79 -18.20 -8.89
N HIS A 16 8.74 -18.63 -7.63
CA HIS A 16 9.19 -19.95 -7.18
C HIS A 16 8.08 -20.67 -6.42
N SER A 17 8.09 -22.01 -6.48
CA SER A 17 7.18 -22.88 -5.74
C SER A 17 7.96 -23.83 -4.83
N SER A 18 7.48 -24.04 -3.60
CA SER A 18 8.08 -25.00 -2.66
C SER A 18 6.99 -25.76 -1.91
N ALA A 19 7.17 -27.06 -1.70
CA ALA A 19 6.30 -27.84 -0.84
C ALA A 19 6.61 -27.55 0.64
N THR A 20 5.56 -27.32 1.44
CA THR A 20 5.66 -27.26 2.89
C THR A 20 5.88 -28.65 3.49
N LYS A 21 6.21 -28.71 4.79
CA LYS A 21 6.29 -29.98 5.55
C LYS A 21 5.01 -30.83 5.46
N LYS A 22 3.85 -30.20 5.18
CA LYS A 22 2.54 -30.86 5.03
C LYS A 22 2.18 -31.19 3.58
N GLY A 23 3.08 -30.96 2.62
CA GLY A 23 2.86 -31.23 1.19
C GLY A 23 2.15 -30.12 0.41
N ASN A 24 1.56 -29.12 1.09
CA ASN A 24 0.95 -27.97 0.41
C ASN A 24 2.01 -27.13 -0.30
N LEU A 25 1.69 -26.62 -1.49
CA LEU A 25 2.56 -25.69 -2.21
C LEU A 25 2.51 -24.29 -1.58
N THR A 26 3.67 -23.65 -1.53
CA THR A 26 3.86 -22.25 -1.19
C THR A 26 4.58 -21.56 -2.33
N TYR A 27 4.28 -20.28 -2.51
CA TYR A 27 4.82 -19.48 -3.60
C TYR A 27 5.52 -18.25 -3.04
N HIS A 28 6.62 -17.85 -3.65
CA HIS A 28 7.31 -16.62 -3.32
C HIS A 28 8.02 -16.04 -4.54
N PHE A 29 8.22 -14.73 -4.52
CA PHE A 29 9.06 -14.05 -5.50
C PHE A 29 10.48 -13.85 -4.95
N SER A 30 11.49 -14.00 -5.81
CA SER A 30 12.90 -13.77 -5.50
C SER A 30 13.61 -13.10 -6.67
N LYS A 31 14.61 -12.24 -6.40
CA LYS A 31 15.43 -11.58 -7.42
C LYS A 31 16.40 -12.52 -8.16
N LYS A 32 16.58 -13.74 -7.65
CA LYS A 32 17.42 -14.78 -8.27
C LYS A 32 16.56 -15.93 -8.76
N VAL A 33 16.82 -16.41 -9.97
CA VAL A 33 16.30 -17.68 -10.48
C VAL A 33 16.94 -18.82 -9.69
N LYS A 34 16.15 -19.83 -9.34
CA LYS A 34 16.55 -21.03 -8.58
C LYS A 34 15.87 -22.24 -9.22
N ASP A 35 16.28 -23.44 -8.82
CA ASP A 35 15.78 -24.70 -9.41
C ASP A 35 14.27 -24.87 -9.30
N ASN A 36 13.65 -24.27 -8.28
CA ASN A 36 12.22 -24.35 -8.03
C ASN A 36 11.43 -23.17 -8.63
N ALA A 37 12.03 -22.48 -9.61
CA ALA A 37 11.36 -21.43 -10.36
C ALA A 37 10.28 -22.03 -11.26
N ILE A 38 9.14 -21.35 -11.35
CA ILE A 38 7.99 -21.78 -12.16
C ILE A 38 7.69 -20.74 -13.23
N ASP A 39 6.98 -21.16 -14.27
CA ASP A 39 6.72 -20.35 -15.46
C ASP A 39 5.25 -19.98 -15.65
N GLN A 40 4.39 -20.45 -14.74
CA GLN A 40 2.96 -20.19 -14.77
C GLN A 40 2.47 -19.61 -13.44
N LEU A 41 1.55 -18.66 -13.56
CA LEU A 41 0.82 -18.12 -12.42
C LEU A 41 -0.18 -19.17 -11.93
N PRO A 42 -0.18 -19.53 -10.64
CA PRO A 42 -1.19 -20.43 -10.08
C PRO A 42 -2.61 -19.86 -10.25
N LYS A 43 -3.59 -20.72 -10.58
CA LYS A 43 -4.98 -20.30 -10.76
C LYS A 43 -5.54 -19.64 -9.49
N GLY A 44 -6.23 -18.50 -9.63
CA GLY A 44 -6.82 -17.77 -8.51
C GLY A 44 -5.82 -16.89 -7.75
N TYR A 45 -4.62 -16.71 -8.29
CA TYR A 45 -3.60 -15.82 -7.75
C TYR A 45 -3.30 -14.69 -8.73
N GLU A 46 -2.89 -13.56 -8.17
CA GLU A 46 -2.40 -12.39 -8.89
C GLU A 46 -1.03 -11.97 -8.37
N ILE A 47 -0.29 -11.27 -9.22
CA ILE A 47 0.96 -10.62 -8.82
C ILE A 47 0.60 -9.29 -8.17
N TYR A 48 1.10 -9.07 -6.96
CA TYR A 48 0.91 -7.83 -6.21
C TYR A 48 2.26 -7.20 -5.90
N GLU A 49 2.41 -5.95 -6.29
CA GLU A 49 3.54 -5.11 -5.91
C GLU A 49 3.09 -4.13 -4.84
N ASN A 50 3.78 -4.12 -3.69
CA ASN A 50 3.46 -3.17 -2.64
C ASN A 50 4.01 -1.76 -2.95
N PRO A 51 3.59 -0.71 -2.22
CA PRO A 51 4.04 0.66 -2.45
C PRO A 51 5.57 0.88 -2.40
N ASN A 52 6.30 -0.05 -1.76
CA ASN A 52 7.76 -0.06 -1.64
C ASN A 52 8.46 -1.00 -2.64
N GLY A 53 7.76 -1.50 -3.66
CA GLY A 53 8.33 -2.24 -4.78
C GLY A 53 8.65 -3.72 -4.49
N LYS A 54 8.20 -4.25 -3.35
CA LYS A 54 8.31 -5.69 -3.07
C LYS A 54 7.14 -6.42 -3.72
N VAL A 55 7.49 -7.49 -4.43
CA VAL A 55 6.55 -8.29 -5.22
C VAL A 55 6.13 -9.53 -4.45
N TYR A 56 4.84 -9.82 -4.47
CA TYR A 56 4.21 -10.94 -3.81
C TYR A 56 3.28 -11.66 -4.79
N LEU A 57 3.06 -12.94 -4.52
CA LEU A 57 1.93 -13.65 -5.07
C LEU A 57 0.81 -13.63 -4.01
N ARG A 58 -0.37 -13.13 -4.36
CA ARG A 58 -1.54 -13.14 -3.46
C ARG A 58 -2.75 -13.74 -4.17
N LYS A 59 -3.77 -14.13 -3.42
CA LYS A 59 -5.05 -14.53 -4.02
C LYS A 59 -5.67 -13.34 -4.74
N GLU A 60 -6.35 -13.60 -5.85
CA GLU A 60 -7.14 -12.58 -6.55
C GLU A 60 -8.11 -11.91 -5.58
N GLN A 61 -8.11 -10.57 -5.56
CA GLN A 61 -8.99 -9.78 -4.71
C GLN A 61 -9.96 -8.98 -5.58
N LYS A 62 -11.26 -9.13 -5.34
CA LYS A 62 -12.26 -8.26 -5.95
C LYS A 62 -12.16 -6.88 -5.29
N GLN A 63 -11.84 -5.87 -6.08
CA GLN A 63 -11.90 -4.48 -5.65
C GLN A 63 -13.37 -4.10 -5.41
N ILE A 64 -13.70 -3.59 -4.22
CA ILE A 64 -15.05 -3.18 -3.84
C ILE A 64 -15.22 -1.67 -4.01
N VAL A 65 -14.14 -0.92 -3.75
CA VAL A 65 -14.05 0.51 -4.01
C VAL A 65 -14.00 0.76 -5.52
N SER A 66 -14.82 1.68 -6.03
CA SER A 66 -14.89 2.02 -7.44
C SER A 66 -13.70 2.87 -7.89
N ASP A 67 -13.38 2.81 -9.19
CA ASP A 67 -12.35 3.66 -9.79
C ASP A 67 -12.66 5.16 -9.66
N GLN A 68 -13.94 5.53 -9.57
CA GLN A 68 -14.35 6.92 -9.40
C GLN A 68 -14.03 7.43 -7.99
N GLU A 69 -14.31 6.63 -6.96
CA GLU A 69 -13.93 6.96 -5.58
C GLU A 69 -12.41 7.06 -5.44
N ILE A 70 -11.66 6.12 -6.04
CA ILE A 70 -10.19 6.18 -6.04
C ILE A 70 -9.70 7.48 -6.70
N LYS A 71 -10.33 7.91 -7.80
CA LYS A 71 -9.99 9.19 -8.45
C LYS A 71 -10.31 10.39 -7.56
N THR A 72 -11.46 10.40 -6.88
CA THR A 72 -11.83 11.44 -5.91
C THR A 72 -10.80 11.51 -4.78
N ILE A 73 -10.43 10.35 -4.21
CA ILE A 73 -9.43 10.25 -3.16
C ILE A 73 -8.08 10.81 -3.62
N LYS A 74 -7.60 10.41 -4.80
CA LYS A 74 -6.34 10.94 -5.36
C LYS A 74 -6.36 12.46 -5.51
N LYS A 75 -7.46 13.03 -6.01
CA LYS A 75 -7.60 14.48 -6.17
C LYS A 75 -7.65 15.21 -4.82
N GLY A 76 -8.39 14.68 -3.85
CA GLY A 76 -8.45 15.25 -2.50
C GLY A 76 -7.08 15.23 -1.84
N LEU A 77 -6.35 14.12 -1.92
CA LEU A 77 -4.98 14.03 -1.41
C LEU A 77 -4.04 15.00 -2.12
N GLU A 78 -4.10 15.09 -3.45
CA GLU A 78 -3.32 16.06 -4.23
C GLU A 78 -3.63 17.51 -3.82
N TYR A 79 -4.87 17.83 -3.45
CA TYR A 79 -5.26 19.17 -3.04
C TYR A 79 -4.86 19.48 -1.58
N TYR A 80 -5.30 18.65 -0.63
CA TYR A 80 -5.22 18.93 0.81
C TYR A 80 -3.91 18.49 1.47
N SER A 81 -3.25 17.44 0.98
CA SER A 81 -2.06 16.91 1.65
C SER A 81 -0.84 17.83 1.49
N PRO A 82 -0.03 18.05 2.53
CA PRO A 82 1.27 18.73 2.41
C PRO A 82 2.29 17.89 1.63
N ILE A 83 2.16 16.56 1.65
CA ILE A 83 3.02 15.62 0.91
C ILE A 83 2.31 15.22 -0.37
N LYS A 84 2.94 15.49 -1.53
CA LYS A 84 2.36 15.17 -2.84
C LYS A 84 2.80 13.81 -3.39
N ASP A 85 3.92 13.29 -2.91
CA ASP A 85 4.40 11.95 -3.27
C ASP A 85 3.65 10.90 -2.43
N ILE A 86 2.48 10.55 -2.93
CA ILE A 86 1.53 9.65 -2.30
C ILE A 86 1.23 8.47 -3.23
N LYS A 87 1.10 7.29 -2.64
CA LYS A 87 0.62 6.07 -3.29
C LYS A 87 -0.64 5.60 -2.58
N LEU A 88 -1.59 5.08 -3.35
CA LEU A 88 -2.73 4.37 -2.81
C LEU A 88 -2.53 2.87 -3.01
N ASP A 89 -2.81 2.11 -1.97
CA ASP A 89 -2.85 0.65 -2.02
C ASP A 89 -4.26 0.20 -1.65
N VAL A 90 -5.00 -0.27 -2.66
CA VAL A 90 -6.41 -0.67 -2.52
C VAL A 90 -6.48 -2.17 -2.35
N LYS A 91 -7.13 -2.61 -1.28
CA LYS A 91 -7.33 -4.01 -0.94
C LYS A 91 -8.77 -4.21 -0.52
N LYS A 92 -9.60 -4.72 -1.42
CA LYS A 92 -11.04 -4.91 -1.21
C LYS A 92 -11.76 -3.61 -0.80
N GLU A 93 -12.15 -3.47 0.46
CA GLU A 93 -12.79 -2.31 1.08
C GLU A 93 -11.80 -1.26 1.62
N TYR A 94 -10.52 -1.61 1.77
CA TYR A 94 -9.50 -0.73 2.36
C TYR A 94 -8.74 0.06 1.28
N ILE A 95 -8.53 1.35 1.53
CA ILE A 95 -7.63 2.22 0.77
C ILE A 95 -6.54 2.75 1.71
N TYR A 96 -5.36 2.16 1.65
CA TYR A 96 -4.21 2.62 2.44
C TYR A 96 -3.57 3.82 1.76
N ILE A 97 -3.34 4.89 2.52
CA ILE A 97 -2.71 6.12 2.06
C ILE A 97 -1.24 6.04 2.45
N TYR A 98 -0.39 5.80 1.46
CA TYR A 98 1.06 5.77 1.62
C TYR A 98 1.66 7.09 1.21
N TYR A 99 2.57 7.65 2.00
CA TYR A 99 3.29 8.87 1.67
C TYR A 99 4.79 8.65 1.78
N ALA A 100 5.56 9.39 0.99
CA ALA A 100 7.01 9.31 1.00
C ALA A 100 7.58 9.75 2.36
N ASN A 101 8.28 8.85 3.03
CA ASN A 101 9.04 9.17 4.23
C ASN A 101 10.30 9.97 3.81
N LYS A 102 10.53 11.12 4.45
CA LYS A 102 11.63 12.04 4.15
C LYS A 102 12.98 11.61 4.74
N GLU A 103 13.00 10.73 5.73
CA GLU A 103 14.18 10.38 6.51
C GLU A 103 15.24 9.61 5.71
N LEU A 104 14.88 8.87 4.65
CA LEU A 104 15.87 8.08 3.91
C LEU A 104 16.96 8.96 3.25
N GLY A 105 16.59 10.14 2.76
CA GLY A 105 17.56 11.11 2.21
C GLY A 105 18.49 11.70 3.26
N GLU A 106 18.04 11.77 4.51
CA GLU A 106 18.81 12.27 5.65
C GLU A 106 19.75 11.19 6.21
N VAL A 107 19.33 9.93 6.22
CA VAL A 107 20.11 8.79 6.73
C VAL A 107 21.20 8.34 5.74
N LEU A 108 20.97 8.48 4.43
CA LEU A 108 21.93 8.10 3.37
C LEU A 108 22.28 9.30 2.46
N PRO A 109 22.89 10.37 3.01
CA PRO A 109 23.16 11.61 2.26
C PRO A 109 24.21 11.42 1.15
N PHE A 110 24.92 10.29 1.16
CA PHE A 110 25.96 9.96 0.19
C PHE A 110 25.41 9.33 -1.10
N MET A 111 24.12 8.95 -1.13
CA MET A 111 23.47 8.45 -2.34
C MET A 111 23.14 9.59 -3.30
N ASP A 112 23.31 9.35 -4.59
CA ASP A 112 22.86 10.31 -5.61
C ASP A 112 21.32 10.43 -5.60
N SER A 113 20.81 11.58 -6.05
CA SER A 113 19.37 11.89 -6.03
C SER A 113 18.53 10.89 -6.81
N HIS A 114 19.06 10.28 -7.87
CA HIS A 114 18.36 9.28 -8.65
C HIS A 114 18.22 7.96 -7.88
N THR A 115 19.27 7.52 -7.19
CA THR A 115 19.24 6.37 -6.30
C THR A 115 18.29 6.60 -5.11
N GLN A 116 18.32 7.80 -4.52
CA GLN A 116 17.40 8.17 -3.44
C GLN A 116 15.93 8.13 -3.90
N ASP A 117 15.61 8.71 -5.06
CA ASP A 117 14.25 8.69 -5.61
C ASP A 117 13.79 7.26 -5.94
N LYS A 118 14.68 6.46 -6.53
CA LYS A 118 14.43 5.05 -6.85
C LYS A 118 14.07 4.22 -5.62
N TYR A 119 14.76 4.41 -4.50
CA TYR A 119 14.59 3.62 -3.27
C TYR A 119 13.80 4.31 -2.17
N LYS A 120 13.16 5.44 -2.48
CA LYS A 120 12.24 6.15 -1.60
C LYS A 120 11.28 5.19 -0.90
N GLN A 121 11.23 5.30 0.43
CA GLN A 121 10.34 4.51 1.25
C GLN A 121 9.04 5.25 1.47
N TYR A 122 7.97 4.49 1.50
CA TYR A 122 6.63 4.96 1.76
C TYR A 122 6.11 4.28 3.02
N GLU A 123 5.50 5.07 3.88
CA GLU A 123 4.84 4.61 5.10
C GLU A 123 3.36 4.98 5.07
N THR A 124 2.58 4.39 5.97
CA THR A 124 1.13 4.60 6.03
C THR A 124 0.69 4.63 7.48
N GLU A 125 -0.06 5.67 7.81
CA GLU A 125 -0.64 5.88 9.14
C GLU A 125 -2.13 6.24 9.04
N LEU A 126 -2.65 6.34 7.81
CA LEU A 126 -4.03 6.67 7.49
C LEU A 126 -4.56 5.72 6.42
N ARG A 127 -5.81 5.28 6.59
CA ARG A 127 -6.54 4.55 5.55
C ARG A 127 -8.02 4.92 5.58
N LEU A 128 -8.66 4.78 4.43
CA LEU A 128 -10.12 4.81 4.32
C LEU A 128 -10.63 3.38 4.26
N VAL A 129 -11.77 3.11 4.88
CA VAL A 129 -12.45 1.81 4.81
C VAL A 129 -13.89 2.04 4.39
N LEU A 130 -14.33 1.38 3.31
CA LEU A 130 -15.74 1.36 2.93
C LEU A 130 -16.49 0.45 3.90
N ILE A 131 -17.37 1.04 4.72
CA ILE A 131 -18.12 0.32 5.76
C ILE A 131 -19.58 0.06 5.37
N ASP A 132 -20.09 0.78 4.38
CA ASP A 132 -21.43 0.58 3.81
C ASP A 132 -21.37 0.66 2.28
N GLU A 133 -21.60 -0.47 1.59
CA GLU A 133 -21.54 -0.55 0.13
C GLU A 133 -22.73 0.11 -0.57
N ASP A 134 -23.88 0.24 0.11
CA ASP A 134 -25.13 0.76 -0.45
C ASP A 134 -25.15 2.29 -0.36
N GLU A 135 -24.86 2.84 0.82
CA GLU A 135 -24.78 4.29 1.07
C GLU A 135 -23.43 4.89 0.65
N ARG A 136 -22.45 4.04 0.33
CA ARG A 136 -21.05 4.43 0.06
C ARG A 136 -20.43 5.21 1.22
N CYS A 137 -20.66 4.73 2.44
CA CYS A 137 -20.10 5.33 3.65
C CYS A 137 -18.67 4.83 3.90
N PHE A 138 -17.74 5.76 4.13
CA PHE A 138 -16.35 5.48 4.44
C PHE A 138 -16.03 5.94 5.86
N VAL A 139 -15.22 5.15 6.58
CA VAL A 139 -14.56 5.59 7.80
C VAL A 139 -13.10 5.94 7.50
N MET A 140 -12.64 7.05 8.07
CA MET A 140 -11.22 7.36 8.15
C MET A 140 -10.64 6.69 9.39
N GLU A 141 -9.57 5.91 9.20
CA GLU A 141 -8.86 5.25 10.28
C GLU A 141 -7.40 5.69 10.33
N ARG A 142 -6.86 5.81 11.54
CA ARG A 142 -5.45 6.11 11.82
C ARG A 142 -4.78 4.94 12.52
N PHE A 143 -3.52 4.68 12.22
CA PHE A 143 -2.75 3.65 12.93
C PHE A 143 -2.30 4.15 14.32
N CYS A 144 -2.49 3.33 15.35
CA CYS A 144 -2.09 3.62 16.73
C CYS A 144 -0.83 2.82 17.13
N PHE A 145 0.16 3.51 17.70
CA PHE A 145 1.46 2.93 18.12
C PHE A 145 1.58 2.75 19.64
N LEU A 146 0.49 2.91 20.39
CA LEU A 146 0.52 2.76 21.84
C LEU A 146 0.70 1.27 22.16
N GLY A 147 1.84 0.89 22.76
CA GLY A 147 2.30 -0.50 22.90
C GLY A 147 1.40 -1.53 23.62
N GLY A 148 0.14 -1.19 23.93
CA GLY A 148 -0.93 -2.14 24.27
C GLY A 148 -1.91 -2.45 23.12
N VAL A 149 -1.94 -1.64 22.05
CA VAL A 149 -2.83 -1.73 20.88
C VAL A 149 -2.05 -1.26 19.64
N ASP A 150 -1.42 -2.20 18.93
CA ASP A 150 -0.87 -1.97 17.58
C ASP A 150 -1.98 -2.21 16.54
N ASP A 151 -2.93 -1.28 16.45
CA ASP A 151 -4.08 -1.43 15.55
C ASP A 151 -4.57 -0.09 14.97
N TRP A 152 -5.49 -0.19 14.01
CA TRP A 152 -6.18 0.93 13.41
C TRP A 152 -7.33 1.39 14.31
N ILE A 153 -7.50 2.70 14.45
CA ILE A 153 -8.59 3.31 15.20
C ILE A 153 -9.47 4.15 14.27
N ASP A 154 -10.78 4.07 14.49
CA ASP A 154 -11.77 4.86 13.77
C ASP A 154 -11.69 6.32 14.21
N LEU A 155 -11.62 7.25 13.26
CA LEU A 155 -11.65 8.69 13.52
C LEU A 155 -13.05 9.27 13.29
N GLU A 156 -13.58 9.08 12.08
CA GLU A 156 -14.87 9.62 11.64
C GLU A 156 -15.35 8.88 10.38
N ASP A 157 -16.65 8.60 10.31
CA ASP A 157 -17.32 8.09 9.12
C ASP A 157 -18.13 9.16 8.40
N SER A 158 -18.24 9.02 7.08
CA SER A 158 -18.99 9.94 6.22
C SER A 158 -19.27 9.32 4.86
N THR A 159 -20.39 9.71 4.26
CA THR A 159 -20.68 9.46 2.82
C THR A 159 -20.00 10.51 1.91
N ASP A 160 -19.45 11.57 2.49
CA ASP A 160 -18.66 12.59 1.78
C ASP A 160 -17.15 12.35 2.01
N ILE A 161 -16.54 11.65 1.05
CA ILE A 161 -15.10 11.36 1.05
C ILE A 161 -14.27 12.65 1.00
N GLU A 162 -14.75 13.70 0.32
CA GLU A 162 -14.01 14.95 0.21
C GLU A 162 -13.96 15.67 1.56
N ALA A 163 -15.03 15.62 2.35
CA ALA A 163 -15.05 16.15 3.71
C ALA A 163 -14.04 15.45 4.63
N LEU A 164 -13.95 14.11 4.56
CA LEU A 164 -12.93 13.35 5.30
C LEU A 164 -11.51 13.79 4.88
N LEU A 165 -11.26 13.89 3.58
CA LEU A 165 -9.95 14.29 3.07
C LEU A 165 -9.60 15.74 3.43
N ALA A 166 -10.55 16.66 3.35
CA ALA A 166 -10.36 18.05 3.73
C ALA A 166 -9.94 18.21 5.20
N LYS A 167 -10.47 17.34 6.07
CA LYS A 167 -10.18 17.35 7.50
C LYS A 167 -8.86 16.66 7.84
N TYR A 168 -8.60 15.46 7.31
CA TYR A 168 -7.50 14.62 7.77
C TYR A 168 -6.26 14.66 6.88
N ALA A 169 -6.40 14.84 5.56
CA ALA A 169 -5.26 14.86 4.65
C ALA A 169 -4.23 15.99 4.92
N PRO A 170 -4.61 17.18 5.42
CA PRO A 170 -3.64 18.21 5.80
C PRO A 170 -2.61 17.75 6.85
N HIS A 171 -2.93 16.71 7.63
CA HIS A 171 -2.11 16.21 8.71
C HIS A 171 -1.21 15.04 8.32
N ILE A 172 -1.27 14.56 7.07
CA ILE A 172 -0.45 13.44 6.58
C ILE A 172 1.05 13.73 6.79
N GLY A 173 1.73 12.80 7.46
CA GLY A 173 3.17 12.89 7.78
C GLY A 173 3.51 13.98 8.79
N GLN A 174 2.56 14.36 9.65
CA GLN A 174 2.76 15.35 10.72
C GLN A 174 2.28 14.80 12.06
N GLU A 175 2.91 15.24 13.15
CA GLU A 175 2.52 14.92 14.53
C GLU A 175 1.06 15.29 14.84
N THR A 176 0.54 16.35 14.20
CA THR A 176 -0.85 16.80 14.37
C THR A 176 -1.88 15.75 13.94
N LEU A 177 -1.48 14.74 13.16
CA LEU A 177 -2.35 13.61 12.84
C LEU A 177 -2.74 12.81 14.10
N PHE A 178 -1.84 12.72 15.07
CA PHE A 178 -2.03 11.98 16.32
C PHE A 178 -2.84 12.76 17.36
N GLU A 179 -3.21 14.01 17.06
CA GLU A 179 -4.20 14.76 17.84
C GLU A 179 -5.64 14.30 17.54
N PHE A 180 -5.84 13.55 16.45
CA PHE A 180 -7.09 12.87 16.14
C PHE A 180 -7.08 11.45 16.70
N GLY A 181 -8.02 11.17 17.61
CA GLY A 181 -8.20 9.84 18.22
C GLY A 181 -7.21 9.56 19.31
#